data_AF-A0A2J6I1D0-F1
#
_entry.id   AF-A0A2J6I1D0-F1
#
_cell.length_a   1.000
_cell.length_b   1.000
_cell.length_c   1.000
_cell.angle_alpha   90.00
_cell.angle_beta   90.00
_cell.angle_gamma   90.00
#
_symmetry.space_group_name_H-M   'P 1'
#
loop_
_entity.id
_entity.type
_entity.pdbx_description
1 polymer ?
#
loop_
_entity_poly.entity_id
_entity_poly.type
_entity_poly.pdbx_seq_one_letter_code
_entity_poly.pdbx_strand_id
1 'polypeptide(L)'
;SDNMNPERKSSGSQFYIAQGKVYTNEELDNFELNKKMQARRAAFGRFIQDPANEAFAKELQQMQEAGKNDELNAKLMALEPQLDEMITDQEWKISPDAREIYTTVGGIPHLDGMYTVFGEVVEGLDVIDKIAAVETNAMDRPVNNIKMTVKRVK
;
A
#
# COMPACT_ATOMS: atom_id res chain seq x y z
N SER A 1 0.57 -2.23 -14.21
CA SER A 1 -0.65 -1.62 -13.65
C SER A 1 -1.51 -2.72 -13.10
N ASP A 2 -2.00 -2.56 -11.88
CA ASP A 2 -2.86 -3.54 -11.19
C ASP A 2 -4.13 -3.87 -12.02
N ASN A 3 -4.54 -3.00 -12.94
CA ASN A 3 -5.62 -3.25 -13.91
C ASN A 3 -5.30 -4.34 -14.95
N MET A 4 -4.02 -4.68 -15.16
CA MET A 4 -3.61 -5.73 -16.12
C MET A 4 -3.21 -7.05 -15.45
N ASN A 5 -3.06 -7.09 -14.11
CA ASN A 5 -2.81 -8.33 -13.35
C ASN A 5 -3.57 -8.32 -12.01
N PRO A 6 -4.91 -8.43 -12.03
CA PRO A 6 -5.74 -8.29 -10.83
C PRO A 6 -5.47 -9.36 -9.79
N GLU A 7 -5.08 -10.56 -10.23
CA GLU A 7 -4.76 -11.70 -9.36
C GLU A 7 -3.29 -11.73 -8.93
N ARG A 8 -2.49 -10.74 -9.35
CA ARG A 8 -1.04 -10.65 -9.08
C ARG A 8 -0.28 -11.94 -9.40
N LYS A 9 -0.78 -12.72 -10.37
CA LYS A 9 -0.13 -13.97 -10.78
C LYS A 9 1.21 -13.67 -11.42
N SER A 10 2.26 -14.37 -11.00
CA SER A 10 3.54 -14.31 -11.67
C SER A 10 3.38 -14.81 -13.11
N SER A 11 3.73 -13.97 -14.09
CA SER A 11 3.84 -14.38 -15.49
C SER A 11 5.31 -14.60 -15.81
N GLY A 12 5.67 -15.74 -16.39
CA GLY A 12 7.05 -16.04 -16.80
C GLY A 12 7.61 -15.10 -17.88
N SER A 13 6.78 -14.20 -18.43
CA SER A 13 7.16 -13.22 -19.45
C SER A 13 6.98 -11.76 -19.01
N GLN A 14 6.49 -11.52 -17.80
CA GLN A 14 6.32 -10.16 -17.25
C GLN A 14 6.82 -10.11 -15.81
N PHE A 15 7.91 -9.36 -15.61
CA PHE A 15 8.44 -9.05 -14.31
C PHE A 15 8.73 -7.57 -14.21
N TYR A 16 8.84 -7.09 -12.98
CA TYR A 16 9.21 -5.71 -12.67
C TYR A 16 10.52 -5.73 -11.87
N ILE A 17 11.38 -4.76 -12.15
CA ILE A 17 12.51 -4.46 -11.28
C ILE A 17 12.07 -3.29 -10.43
N ALA A 18 12.19 -3.44 -9.11
CA ALA A 18 11.75 -2.44 -8.16
C ALA A 18 12.97 -1.98 -7.37
N GLN A 19 13.30 -0.70 -7.46
CA GLN A 19 14.39 -0.09 -6.73
C GLN A 19 13.82 0.57 -5.47
N GLY A 20 14.19 0.02 -4.31
CA GLY A 20 13.81 0.57 -3.02
C GLY A 20 14.62 1.80 -2.64
N LYS A 21 14.19 2.44 -1.55
CA LYS A 21 14.97 3.48 -0.88
C LYS A 21 15.13 3.15 0.60
N VAL A 22 16.12 3.77 1.23
CA VAL A 22 16.22 3.83 2.69
C VAL A 22 15.16 4.80 3.21
N TYR A 23 14.50 4.44 4.30
CA TYR A 23 13.49 5.26 4.96
C TYR A 23 14.02 5.80 6.27
N THR A 24 13.59 7.00 6.64
CA THR A 24 13.74 7.49 8.01
C THR A 24 12.69 6.85 8.92
N ASN A 25 12.94 6.85 10.23
CA ASN A 25 11.93 6.40 11.20
C ASN A 25 10.63 7.20 11.07
N GLU A 26 10.72 8.51 10.86
CA GLU A 26 9.55 9.38 10.67
C GLU A 26 8.75 9.01 9.41
N GLU A 27 9.41 8.66 8.30
CA GLU A 27 8.72 8.19 7.11
C GLU A 27 7.98 6.87 7.35
N LEU A 28 8.60 5.96 8.11
CA LEU A 28 7.98 4.68 8.47
C LEU A 28 6.82 4.86 9.46
N ASP A 29 6.92 5.81 10.39
CA ASP A 29 5.84 6.14 11.33
C ASP A 29 4.63 6.72 10.58
N ASN A 30 4.88 7.62 9.63
CA ASN A 30 3.82 8.14 8.75
C ASN A 30 3.21 7.02 7.88
N PHE A 31 4.01 6.07 7.43
CA PHE A 31 3.53 4.91 6.68
C PHE A 31 2.63 4.00 7.54
N GLU A 32 3.03 3.70 8.77
CA GLU A 32 2.21 2.95 9.74
C GLU A 32 0.92 3.70 10.08
N LEU A 33 0.98 5.03 10.26
CA LEU A 33 -0.21 5.85 10.49
C LEU A 33 -1.19 5.75 9.32
N ASN A 34 -0.69 5.86 8.08
CA ASN A 34 -1.52 5.71 6.89
C ASN A 34 -2.15 4.31 6.80
N LYS A 35 -1.40 3.25 7.10
CA LYS A 35 -1.92 1.88 7.16
C LYS A 35 -2.98 1.73 8.26
N LYS A 36 -2.73 2.30 9.45
CA LYS A 36 -3.69 2.28 10.57
C LYS A 36 -4.99 2.98 10.17
N MET A 37 -4.93 4.12 9.49
CA MET A 37 -6.11 4.83 9.00
C MET A 37 -6.89 4.02 7.95
N GLN A 38 -6.20 3.29 7.06
CA GLN A 38 -6.86 2.38 6.12
C GLN A 38 -7.55 1.21 6.83
N ALA A 39 -6.86 0.58 7.80
CA ALA A 39 -7.43 -0.48 8.63
C ALA A 39 -8.66 0.01 9.40
N ARG A 40 -8.57 1.20 10.02
CA ARG A 40 -9.68 1.86 10.73
C ARG A 40 -10.86 2.14 9.80
N ARG A 41 -10.61 2.62 8.58
CA ARG A 41 -11.68 2.83 7.56
C ARG A 41 -12.36 1.52 7.18
N ALA A 42 -11.60 0.43 7.03
CA ALA A 42 -12.15 -0.89 6.76
C ALA A 42 -12.97 -1.42 7.95
N ALA A 43 -12.47 -1.25 9.18
CA ALA A 43 -13.18 -1.59 10.41
C ALA A 43 -14.49 -0.81 10.56
N PHE A 44 -14.48 0.49 10.28
CA PHE A 44 -15.69 1.31 10.24
C PHE A 44 -16.71 0.79 9.22
N GLY A 45 -16.25 0.45 8.01
CA GLY A 45 -17.11 -0.15 6.99
C GLY A 45 -17.80 -1.43 7.47
N ARG A 46 -17.05 -2.32 8.14
CA ARG A 46 -17.62 -3.54 8.77
C ARG A 46 -18.58 -3.20 9.90
N PHE A 47 -18.21 -2.25 10.76
CA PHE A 47 -19.02 -1.81 11.90
C PHE A 47 -20.40 -1.31 11.45
N ILE A 48 -20.46 -0.46 10.43
CA ILE A 48 -21.71 0.11 9.91
C ILE A 48 -22.57 -0.93 9.17
N GLN A 49 -21.95 -1.95 8.57
CA GLN A 49 -22.66 -3.03 7.89
C GLN A 49 -23.20 -4.10 8.83
N ASP A 50 -22.72 -4.14 10.08
CA ASP A 50 -23.18 -5.08 11.08
C ASP A 50 -24.66 -4.77 11.47
N PRO A 51 -25.59 -5.74 11.35
CA PRO A 51 -26.97 -5.56 11.78
C PRO A 51 -27.12 -5.10 13.24
N ALA A 52 -26.18 -5.46 14.12
CA ALA A 52 -26.19 -5.02 15.52
C ALA A 52 -26.04 -3.49 15.65
N ASN A 53 -25.46 -2.83 14.64
CA ASN A 53 -25.17 -1.40 14.64
C ASN A 53 -26.10 -0.59 13.71
N GLU A 54 -27.20 -1.18 13.23
CA GLU A 54 -28.14 -0.53 12.30
C GLU A 54 -28.67 0.81 12.84
N ALA A 55 -28.98 0.87 14.14
CA ALA A 55 -29.45 2.09 14.79
C ALA A 55 -28.39 3.20 14.72
N PHE A 56 -27.12 2.87 14.95
CA PHE A 56 -26.02 3.81 14.88
C PHE A 56 -25.82 4.33 13.44
N ALA A 57 -25.89 3.44 12.44
CA ALA A 57 -25.78 3.80 11.04
C ALA A 57 -26.89 4.78 10.59
N LYS A 58 -28.14 4.50 10.97
CA LYS A 58 -29.28 5.39 10.70
C LYS A 58 -29.12 6.77 11.32
N GLU A 59 -28.60 6.83 12.55
CA GLU A 59 -28.34 8.09 13.24
C GLU A 59 -27.26 8.91 12.54
N LEU A 60 -26.16 8.29 12.07
CA LEU A 60 -25.15 8.99 11.28
C LEU A 60 -25.74 9.57 9.98
N GLN A 61 -26.58 8.80 9.29
CA GLN A 61 -27.25 9.27 8.07
C GLN A 61 -28.13 10.48 8.35
N GLN A 62 -28.93 10.46 9.42
CA GLN A 62 -29.79 11.59 9.80
C GLN A 62 -28.97 12.83 10.17
N MET A 63 -27.86 12.67 10.90
CA MET A 63 -26.95 13.77 11.23
C MET A 63 -26.33 14.38 9.97
N GLN A 64 -25.95 13.55 9.00
CA GLN A 64 -25.41 13.99 7.72
C GLN A 64 -26.47 14.75 6.89
N GLU A 65 -27.70 14.24 6.80
CA GLU A 65 -28.82 14.88 6.09
C GLU A 65 -29.23 16.21 6.73
N ALA A 66 -29.16 16.31 8.06
CA ALA A 66 -29.44 17.52 8.82
C ALA A 66 -28.27 18.53 8.81
N GLY A 67 -27.13 18.20 8.19
CA GLY A 67 -25.95 19.06 8.14
C GLY A 67 -25.26 19.28 9.50
N LYS A 68 -25.47 18.37 10.47
CA LYS A 68 -24.94 18.45 11.83
C LYS A 68 -23.49 17.96 11.89
N ASN A 69 -22.60 18.63 11.14
CA ASN A 69 -21.22 18.19 10.95
C ASN A 69 -20.42 18.09 12.26
N ASP A 70 -20.63 19.00 13.22
CA ASP A 70 -19.91 18.97 14.51
C ASP A 70 -20.33 17.78 15.37
N GLU A 71 -21.64 17.52 15.46
CA GLU A 71 -22.18 16.35 16.19
C GLU A 71 -21.73 15.04 15.52
N LEU A 72 -21.76 15.00 14.18
CA LEU A 72 -21.30 13.87 13.39
C LEU A 72 -19.82 13.58 13.66
N ASN A 73 -18.97 14.62 13.60
CA ASN A 73 -17.54 14.49 13.87
C ASN A 73 -17.28 14.01 15.29
N ALA A 74 -17.95 14.59 16.30
CA ALA A 74 -17.81 14.17 17.69
C ALA A 74 -18.20 12.69 17.89
N LYS A 75 -19.26 12.24 17.21
CA LYS A 75 -19.72 10.85 17.27
C LYS A 75 -18.74 9.87 16.61
N LEU A 76 -18.16 10.26 15.47
CA LEU A 76 -17.11 9.47 14.81
C LEU A 76 -15.83 9.41 15.66
N MET A 77 -15.44 10.51 16.31
CA MET A 77 -14.31 10.53 17.26
C MET A 77 -14.54 9.60 18.44
N ALA A 78 -15.75 9.58 19.01
CA ALA A 78 -16.11 8.67 20.09
C ALA A 78 -16.09 7.18 19.69
N LEU A 79 -16.18 6.89 18.39
CA LEU A 79 -16.12 5.54 17.84
C LEU A 79 -14.67 5.06 17.65
N GLU A 80 -13.69 5.97 17.57
CA GLU A 80 -12.29 5.61 17.28
C GLU A 80 -11.70 4.53 18.20
N PRO A 81 -11.90 4.55 19.54
CA PRO A 81 -11.38 3.50 20.41
C PRO A 81 -11.94 2.11 20.08
N GLN A 82 -13.23 2.04 19.73
CA GLN A 82 -13.86 0.77 19.35
C GLN A 82 -13.32 0.25 18.01
N LEU A 83 -13.08 1.15 17.04
CA LEU A 83 -12.45 0.75 15.77
C LEU A 83 -11.01 0.30 15.96
N ASP A 84 -10.29 0.91 16.89
CA ASP A 84 -8.92 0.53 17.24
C ASP A 84 -8.88 -0.87 17.89
N GLU A 85 -9.90 -1.27 18.65
CA GLU A 85 -10.04 -2.65 19.17
C GLU A 85 -10.39 -3.68 18.08
N MET A 86 -11.02 -3.25 16.99
CA MET A 86 -11.38 -4.10 15.84
C MET A 86 -10.23 -4.36 14.86
N ILE A 87 -9.09 -3.69 15.04
CA ILE A 87 -7.90 -3.84 14.20
C ILE A 87 -6.73 -4.37 15.02
N THR A 88 -5.85 -5.14 14.40
CA THR A 88 -4.68 -5.72 15.10
C THR A 88 -3.38 -5.06 14.65
N ASP A 89 -2.35 -5.05 15.50
CA ASP A 89 -1.02 -4.54 15.14
C ASP A 89 -0.45 -5.19 13.86
N GLN A 90 -0.79 -6.46 13.60
CA GLN A 90 -0.37 -7.17 12.38
C GLN A 90 -0.93 -6.55 11.09
N GLU A 91 -2.02 -5.79 11.17
CA GLU A 91 -2.64 -5.16 9.99
C GLU A 91 -1.94 -3.86 9.57
N TRP A 92 -1.28 -3.16 10.50
CA TRP A 92 -0.78 -1.80 10.22
C TRP A 92 0.62 -1.48 10.70
N LYS A 93 1.22 -2.29 11.58
CA LYS A 93 2.54 -2.03 12.15
C LYS A 93 3.64 -2.77 11.39
N ILE A 94 4.77 -2.12 11.19
CA ILE A 94 5.95 -2.76 10.62
C ILE A 94 6.68 -3.51 11.75
N SER A 95 7.13 -4.74 11.50
CA SER A 95 7.89 -5.49 12.51
C SER A 95 9.23 -4.80 12.81
N PRO A 96 9.78 -4.96 14.02
CA PRO A 96 11.08 -4.38 14.37
C PRO A 96 12.18 -4.74 13.35
N ASP A 97 12.26 -6.01 12.96
CA ASP A 97 13.24 -6.51 11.99
C ASP A 97 13.06 -5.87 10.60
N ALA A 98 11.82 -5.75 10.12
CA ALA A 98 11.55 -5.11 8.83
C ALA A 98 11.88 -3.61 8.87
N ARG A 99 11.60 -2.94 9.99
CA ARG A 99 11.96 -1.53 10.20
C ARG A 99 13.48 -1.34 10.20
N GLU A 100 14.24 -2.22 10.84
CA GLU A 100 15.70 -2.19 10.78
C GLU A 100 16.21 -2.32 9.33
N ILE A 101 15.65 -3.25 8.56
CA ILE A 101 15.99 -3.43 7.14
C ILE A 101 15.68 -2.16 6.33
N TYR A 102 14.48 -1.59 6.46
CA TYR A 102 14.10 -0.39 5.69
C TYR A 102 14.91 0.86 6.04
N THR A 103 15.44 0.94 7.26
CA THR A 103 16.26 2.08 7.71
C THR A 103 17.75 1.91 7.40
N THR A 104 18.21 0.71 7.04
CA THR A 104 19.63 0.43 6.79
C THR A 104 19.91 0.04 5.34
N VAL A 105 19.20 -0.95 4.81
CA VAL A 105 19.34 -1.47 3.44
C VAL A 105 18.34 -0.79 2.51
N GLY A 106 17.15 -0.46 3.03
CA GLY A 106 16.04 0.09 2.28
C GLY A 106 15.07 -0.98 1.79
N GLY A 107 14.11 -0.57 0.95
CA GLY A 107 13.12 -1.49 0.41
C GLY A 107 11.88 -0.79 -0.14
N ILE A 108 10.80 -1.55 -0.28
CA ILE A 108 9.53 -1.07 -0.82
C ILE A 108 8.38 -1.63 0.03
N PRO A 109 8.16 -1.09 1.25
CA PRO A 109 7.24 -1.65 2.25
C PRO A 109 5.78 -1.78 1.80
N HIS A 110 5.38 -1.05 0.75
CA HIS A 110 4.03 -1.16 0.19
C HIS A 110 3.85 -2.37 -0.74
N LEU A 111 4.93 -3.05 -1.15
CA LEU A 111 4.88 -4.26 -1.99
C LEU A 111 5.00 -5.56 -1.19
N ASP A 112 5.39 -5.48 0.08
CA ASP A 112 5.53 -6.63 0.96
C ASP A 112 4.22 -7.43 1.08
N GLY A 113 4.33 -8.74 0.94
CA GLY A 113 3.19 -9.66 0.93
C GLY A 113 2.29 -9.57 -0.32
N MET A 114 2.54 -8.60 -1.22
CA MET A 114 1.77 -8.42 -2.45
C MET A 114 2.41 -9.12 -3.66
N TYR A 115 3.73 -9.19 -3.69
CA TYR A 115 4.49 -9.77 -4.79
C TYR A 115 5.58 -10.71 -4.28
N THR A 116 5.80 -11.82 -4.98
CA THR A 116 6.91 -12.74 -4.69
C THR A 116 8.19 -12.24 -5.36
N VAL A 117 9.22 -11.98 -4.56
CA VAL A 117 10.56 -11.68 -5.06
C VAL A 117 11.24 -12.99 -5.48
N PHE A 118 11.72 -13.07 -6.72
CA PHE A 118 12.37 -14.28 -7.27
C PHE A 118 13.84 -14.08 -7.67
N GLY A 119 14.38 -12.87 -7.49
CA GLY A 119 15.77 -12.55 -7.77
C GLY A 119 16.11 -11.10 -7.43
N GLU A 120 17.40 -10.77 -7.51
CA GLU A 120 17.94 -9.44 -7.26
C GLU A 120 18.90 -9.04 -8.40
N VAL A 121 19.09 -7.73 -8.57
CA VAL A 121 20.06 -7.19 -9.53
C VAL A 121 21.41 -7.11 -8.84
N VAL A 122 22.37 -7.91 -9.30
CA VAL A 122 23.74 -7.92 -8.75
C VAL A 122 24.67 -6.93 -9.45
N GLU A 123 24.40 -6.59 -10.70
CA GLU A 123 25.19 -5.66 -11.53
C GLU A 123 24.28 -4.90 -12.51
N GLY A 124 24.70 -3.71 -12.97
CA GLY A 124 24.00 -2.94 -14.01
C GLY A 124 22.84 -2.06 -13.54
N LEU A 125 22.88 -1.58 -12.29
CA LEU A 125 21.90 -0.59 -11.80
C LEU A 125 21.88 0.69 -12.65
N ASP A 126 23.04 1.13 -13.15
CA ASP A 126 23.12 2.29 -14.05
C ASP A 126 22.38 2.07 -15.39
N VAL A 127 22.28 0.82 -15.85
CA VAL A 127 21.50 0.47 -17.04
C VAL A 127 20.02 0.58 -16.74
N ILE A 128 19.58 0.18 -15.54
CA ILE A 128 18.19 0.33 -15.10
C ILE A 128 17.81 1.81 -15.03
N ASP A 129 18.67 2.65 -14.44
CA ASP A 129 18.44 4.11 -14.37
C ASP A 129 18.29 4.72 -15.77
N LYS A 130 19.14 4.32 -16.73
CA LYS A 130 19.06 4.76 -18.13
C LYS A 130 17.76 4.31 -18.80
N ILE A 131 17.29 3.10 -18.53
CA ILE A 131 16.02 2.58 -19.04
C ILE A 131 14.84 3.34 -18.43
N ALA A 132 14.88 3.64 -17.14
CA ALA A 132 13.82 4.35 -16.43
C ALA A 132 13.68 5.83 -16.89
N ALA A 133 14.78 6.43 -17.36
CA ALA A 133 14.82 7.82 -17.80
C ALA A 133 14.43 8.03 -19.29
N VAL A 134 14.11 6.97 -20.05
CA VAL A 134 13.74 7.13 -21.46
C VAL A 134 12.39 7.83 -21.62
N GLU A 135 12.23 8.52 -22.74
CA GLU A 135 10.95 9.14 -23.08
C GLU A 135 9.84 8.09 -23.21
N THR A 136 8.74 8.33 -22.50
CA THR A 136 7.53 7.50 -22.53
C THR A 136 6.36 8.27 -23.15
N ASN A 137 5.40 7.52 -23.68
CA ASN A 137 4.11 8.07 -24.10
C ASN A 137 3.16 8.23 -22.91
N ALA A 138 1.93 8.72 -23.16
CA ALA A 138 0.91 8.95 -22.13
C ALA A 138 0.44 7.69 -21.36
N MET A 139 0.88 6.49 -21.76
CA MET A 139 0.58 5.21 -21.10
C MET A 139 1.83 4.63 -20.40
N ASP A 140 2.84 5.46 -20.13
CA ASP A 140 4.13 5.08 -19.55
C ASP A 140 4.91 4.01 -20.34
N ARG A 141 4.63 3.88 -21.64
CA ARG A 141 5.38 2.98 -22.53
C ARG A 141 6.51 3.76 -23.22
N PRO A 142 7.76 3.23 -23.25
CA PRO A 142 8.85 3.84 -24.01
C PRO A 142 8.45 4.12 -25.46
N VAL A 143 8.71 5.34 -25.94
CA VAL A 143 8.42 5.75 -27.33
C VAL A 143 9.20 4.86 -28.31
N ASN A 144 10.45 4.57 -27.97
CA ASN A 144 11.30 3.62 -28.68
C ASN A 144 11.38 2.30 -27.90
N ASN A 145 11.09 1.19 -28.58
CA ASN A 145 11.12 -0.13 -27.93
C ASN A 145 12.53 -0.49 -27.45
N ILE A 146 12.64 -0.86 -26.16
CA ILE A 146 13.86 -1.40 -25.56
C ILE A 146 13.76 -2.92 -25.56
N LYS A 147 14.72 -3.60 -26.21
CA LYS A 147 14.73 -5.06 -26.34
C LYS A 147 15.67 -5.67 -25.31
N MET A 148 15.24 -6.77 -24.66
CA MET A 148 16.12 -7.58 -23.81
C MET A 148 16.56 -8.85 -24.56
N THR A 149 17.75 -9.35 -24.22
CA THR A 149 18.20 -10.69 -24.62
C THR A 149 18.46 -11.49 -23.35
N VAL A 150 17.90 -12.69 -23.27
CA VAL A 150 18.07 -13.57 -22.10
C VAL A 150 19.04 -14.68 -22.45
N LYS A 151 20.06 -14.87 -21.60
CA LYS A 151 21.00 -15.98 -21.69
C LYS A 151 21.07 -16.68 -20.34
N ARG A 152 20.86 -18.00 -20.34
CA ARG A 152 21.13 -18.83 -19.17
C ARG A 152 22.64 -18.98 -18.99
N VAL A 153 23.15 -18.55 -17.85
CA VAL A 153 24.52 -18.85 -17.43
C VAL A 153 24.51 -20.28 -16.89
N LYS A 154 25.41 -21.13 -17.38
CA LYS A 154 25.57 -22.52 -16.94
C LYS A 154 26.62 -22.59 -15.85
#